data_AF-A0A382VVW5-F1
#
_entry.id   AF-A0A382VVW5-F1
#
_cell.length_a   1.000
_cell.length_b   1.000
_cell.length_c   1.000
_cell.angle_alpha   90.00
_cell.angle_beta   90.00
_cell.angle_gamma   90.00
#
_symmetry.space_group_name_H-M   'P 1'
#
loop_
_entity.id
_entity.type
_entity.pdbx_description
1 polymer ?
#
loop_
_entity_poly.entity_id
_entity_poly.type
_entity_poly.pdbx_seq_one_letter_code
_entity_poly.pdbx_strand_id
1 'polypeptide(L)'
;AQFANENKISMPFLTQEVGSFSEETLNNRENLTFSQAFQATRGFKRSKISTKPLLHAGLGLSSYVRVTSPIRRYLDLLVHQQLIRFINKLPTLSDAQLKERIKTINVAMPKVNKATRQSIEHFKCLYLKQNNSWHGKGVVVELHGDKATVLIPDIAMMTQIKLSSNAQLEDEIKLKVSSINLVHRSIDFKPL
;
A
#
# COMPACT_ATOMS: atom_id res chain seq x y z
N ALA A 1 -1.72 -21.86 -1.89
CA ALA A 1 -2.00 -21.66 -3.33
C ALA A 1 -1.76 -22.95 -4.10
N GLN A 2 -0.54 -23.48 -4.07
CA GLN A 2 -0.20 -24.77 -4.68
C GLN A 2 -1.19 -25.91 -4.34
N PHE A 3 -1.42 -26.17 -3.04
CA PHE A 3 -2.40 -27.18 -2.60
C PHE A 3 -3.78 -27.01 -3.25
N ALA A 4 -4.28 -25.77 -3.37
CA ALA A 4 -5.57 -25.51 -4.00
C ALA A 4 -5.54 -25.76 -5.50
N ASN A 5 -4.44 -25.44 -6.19
CA ASN A 5 -4.29 -25.70 -7.62
C ASN A 5 -4.25 -27.22 -7.92
N GLU A 6 -3.44 -27.97 -7.17
CA GLU A 6 -3.30 -29.43 -7.32
C GLU A 6 -4.63 -30.15 -7.09
N ASN A 7 -5.42 -29.68 -6.12
CA ASN A 7 -6.72 -30.25 -5.76
C ASN A 7 -7.91 -29.57 -6.45
N LYS A 8 -7.66 -28.65 -7.39
CA LYS A 8 -8.70 -27.90 -8.13
C LYS A 8 -9.74 -27.22 -7.24
N ILE A 9 -9.31 -26.70 -6.09
CA ILE A 9 -10.15 -25.98 -5.14
C ILE A 9 -10.21 -24.51 -5.56
N SER A 10 -11.41 -23.98 -5.79
CA SER A 10 -11.56 -22.56 -6.10
C SER A 10 -11.19 -21.70 -4.89
N MET A 11 -10.39 -20.65 -5.12
CA MET A 11 -9.85 -19.78 -4.06
C MET A 11 -9.81 -18.32 -4.52
N PRO A 12 -9.86 -17.34 -3.60
CA PRO A 12 -9.60 -15.93 -3.90
C PRO A 12 -8.10 -15.67 -4.05
N PHE A 13 -7.52 -16.04 -5.19
CA PHE A 13 -6.12 -15.76 -5.53
C PHE A 13 -5.86 -14.25 -5.57
N LEU A 14 -4.75 -13.83 -4.97
CA LEU A 14 -4.26 -12.46 -5.10
C LEU A 14 -3.26 -12.44 -6.26
N THR A 15 -3.55 -11.61 -7.26
CA THR A 15 -2.81 -11.56 -8.51
C THR A 15 -2.28 -10.15 -8.74
N GLN A 16 -1.17 -10.03 -9.44
CA GLN A 16 -0.57 -8.75 -9.79
C GLN A 16 0.21 -8.91 -11.10
N GLU A 17 -0.17 -8.10 -12.09
CA GLU A 17 0.51 -8.04 -13.39
C GLU A 17 1.93 -7.45 -13.24
N VAL A 18 2.78 -7.72 -14.22
CA VAL A 18 4.15 -7.17 -14.26
C VAL A 18 4.08 -5.65 -14.34
N GLY A 19 4.86 -5.00 -13.47
CA GLY A 19 5.01 -3.55 -13.43
C GLY A 19 5.90 -3.00 -14.55
N SER A 20 6.14 -1.70 -14.52
CA SER A 20 7.13 -1.03 -15.36
C SER A 20 8.14 -0.34 -14.45
N PHE A 21 9.41 -0.71 -14.60
CA PHE A 21 10.51 -0.21 -13.76
C PHE A 21 11.65 0.22 -14.68
N SER A 22 12.41 1.24 -14.30
CA SER A 22 13.65 1.59 -15.01
C SER A 22 14.72 0.52 -14.77
N GLU A 23 15.65 0.37 -15.72
CA GLU A 23 16.80 -0.53 -15.57
C GLU A 23 17.63 -0.17 -14.33
N GLU A 24 17.82 1.13 -14.07
CA GLU A 24 18.48 1.63 -12.87
C GLU A 24 17.82 1.11 -11.59
N THR A 25 16.48 1.19 -11.50
CA THR A 25 15.72 0.69 -10.35
C THR A 25 15.88 -0.82 -10.20
N LEU A 26 15.87 -1.57 -11.31
CA LEU A 26 16.00 -3.03 -11.27
C LEU A 26 17.41 -3.47 -10.88
N ASN A 27 18.44 -2.81 -11.40
CA ASN A 27 19.83 -3.09 -11.12
C ASN A 27 20.21 -2.74 -9.66
N ASN A 28 19.57 -1.72 -9.07
CA ASN A 28 19.82 -1.29 -7.70
C ASN A 28 18.72 -1.71 -6.68
N ARG A 29 17.91 -2.73 -7.01
CA ARG A 29 16.71 -3.11 -6.24
C ARG A 29 16.93 -3.39 -4.75
N GLU A 30 18.14 -3.74 -4.34
CA GLU A 30 18.48 -4.06 -2.93
C GLU A 30 18.93 -2.83 -2.12
N ASN A 31 19.32 -1.74 -2.80
CA ASN A 31 19.89 -0.55 -2.16
C ASN A 31 19.25 0.75 -2.69
N LEU A 32 17.94 0.71 -2.94
CA LEU A 32 17.21 1.88 -3.42
C LEU A 32 17.25 3.02 -2.39
N THR A 33 17.58 4.22 -2.86
CA THR A 33 17.43 5.44 -2.06
C THR A 33 15.94 5.77 -1.85
N PHE A 34 15.61 6.81 -1.07
CA PHE A 34 14.20 7.14 -0.80
C PHE A 34 13.44 7.58 -2.07
N SER A 35 14.07 8.39 -2.93
CA SER A 35 13.50 8.81 -4.21
C SER A 35 13.37 7.63 -5.18
N GLN A 36 14.38 6.76 -5.28
CA GLN A 36 14.32 5.57 -6.12
C GLN A 36 13.23 4.60 -5.66
N ALA A 37 13.11 4.35 -4.35
CA ALA A 37 12.04 3.53 -3.77
C ALA A 37 10.66 4.16 -4.03
N PHE A 38 10.54 5.48 -3.88
CA PHE A 38 9.32 6.22 -4.18
C PHE A 38 8.91 6.06 -5.65
N GLN A 39 9.84 6.22 -6.60
CA GLN A 39 9.57 6.00 -8.02
C GLN A 39 9.22 4.53 -8.31
N ALA A 40 9.94 3.58 -7.71
CA ALA A 40 9.67 2.15 -7.85
C ALA A 40 8.23 1.80 -7.43
N THR A 41 7.70 2.43 -6.38
CA THR A 41 6.31 2.19 -5.94
C THR A 41 5.28 2.48 -7.03
N ARG A 42 5.55 3.43 -7.93
CA ARG A 42 4.68 3.81 -9.05
C ARG A 42 4.76 2.85 -10.22
N GLY A 43 5.83 2.06 -10.29
CA GLY A 43 6.01 1.02 -11.31
C GLY A 43 5.10 -0.19 -11.13
N PHE A 44 4.65 -0.46 -9.90
CA PHE A 44 3.79 -1.60 -9.61
C PHE A 44 2.37 -1.44 -10.17
N LYS A 45 1.84 -2.51 -10.78
CA LYS A 45 0.40 -2.61 -11.06
C LYS A 45 -0.38 -2.89 -9.78
N ARG A 46 -1.63 -2.45 -9.74
CA ARG A 46 -2.54 -2.78 -8.63
C ARG A 46 -2.79 -4.27 -8.58
N SER A 47 -2.75 -4.86 -7.38
CA SER A 47 -3.18 -6.23 -7.18
C SER A 47 -4.70 -6.37 -7.31
N LYS A 48 -5.14 -7.54 -7.74
CA LYS A 48 -6.56 -7.89 -7.95
C LYS A 48 -6.82 -9.25 -7.33
N ILE A 49 -8.08 -9.50 -6.96
CA ILE A 49 -8.51 -10.82 -6.50
C ILE A 49 -9.18 -11.53 -7.66
N SER A 50 -8.76 -12.77 -7.92
CA SER A 50 -9.22 -13.61 -9.02
C SER A 50 -9.56 -15.01 -8.49
N THR A 51 -10.48 -15.72 -9.15
CA THR A 51 -10.66 -17.16 -8.89
C THR A 51 -9.68 -18.02 -9.68
N LYS A 52 -9.01 -17.43 -10.68
CA LYS A 52 -7.94 -18.09 -11.44
C LYS A 52 -6.59 -17.87 -10.77
N PRO A 53 -5.75 -18.91 -10.62
CA PRO A 53 -4.37 -18.76 -10.17
C PRO A 53 -3.56 -18.06 -11.26
N LEU A 54 -3.16 -16.82 -11.00
CA LEU A 54 -2.31 -16.04 -11.89
C LEU A 54 -1.10 -15.50 -11.12
N LEU A 55 -0.11 -15.05 -11.89
CA LEU A 55 1.11 -14.41 -11.41
C LEU A 55 0.80 -13.31 -10.38
N HIS A 56 1.63 -13.26 -9.35
CA HIS A 56 1.78 -12.10 -8.47
C HIS A 56 3.19 -11.55 -8.64
N ALA A 57 3.36 -10.64 -9.61
CA ALA A 57 4.68 -10.18 -10.06
C ALA A 57 5.54 -9.60 -8.94
N GLY A 58 4.99 -8.74 -8.09
CA GLY A 58 5.74 -8.13 -6.99
C GLY A 58 6.17 -9.10 -5.88
N LEU A 59 5.67 -10.34 -5.87
CA LEU A 59 6.12 -11.39 -4.96
C LEU A 59 6.99 -12.44 -5.67
N GLY A 60 7.13 -12.37 -7.00
CA GLY A 60 7.83 -13.40 -7.78
C GLY A 60 7.14 -14.77 -7.76
N LEU A 61 5.82 -14.82 -7.49
CA LEU A 61 5.08 -16.08 -7.33
C LEU A 61 4.13 -16.34 -8.50
N SER A 62 4.17 -17.54 -9.07
CA SER A 62 3.26 -17.97 -10.15
C SER A 62 1.79 -18.04 -9.72
N SER A 63 1.53 -18.24 -8.43
CA SER A 63 0.20 -18.12 -7.82
C SER A 63 0.30 -17.83 -6.33
N TYR A 64 -0.60 -17.00 -5.80
CA TYR A 64 -0.60 -16.63 -4.40
C TYR A 64 -2.02 -16.51 -3.83
N VAL A 65 -2.20 -16.97 -2.59
CA VAL A 65 -3.46 -16.88 -1.83
C VAL A 65 -3.11 -16.43 -0.42
N ARG A 66 -3.85 -15.46 0.10
CA ARG A 66 -3.73 -15.03 1.50
C ARG A 66 -4.55 -15.96 2.40
N VAL A 67 -3.91 -16.52 3.42
CA VAL A 67 -4.53 -17.52 4.32
C VAL A 67 -4.22 -17.27 5.80
N THR A 68 -3.30 -16.37 6.12
CA THR A 68 -2.69 -16.24 7.46
C THR A 68 -3.39 -15.21 8.37
N SER A 69 -4.51 -14.62 7.95
CA SER A 69 -5.20 -13.61 8.78
C SER A 69 -6.74 -13.73 8.76
N PRO A 70 -7.31 -14.92 9.02
CA PRO A 70 -8.77 -15.15 8.95
C PRO A 70 -9.58 -14.31 9.95
N ILE A 71 -9.00 -13.93 11.10
CA ILE A 71 -9.68 -13.11 12.12
C ILE A 71 -9.97 -11.68 11.62
N ARG A 72 -9.11 -11.13 10.74
CA ARG A 72 -9.17 -9.72 10.30
C ARG A 72 -9.36 -9.53 8.80
N ARG A 73 -9.32 -10.61 8.00
CA ARG A 73 -9.55 -10.57 6.55
C ARG A 73 -10.55 -11.65 6.18
N TYR A 74 -11.74 -11.23 5.76
CA TYR A 74 -12.82 -12.15 5.37
C TYR A 74 -12.40 -13.14 4.26
N LEU A 75 -11.57 -12.72 3.30
CA LEU A 75 -11.13 -13.61 2.23
C LEU A 75 -10.16 -14.70 2.73
N ASP A 76 -9.39 -14.44 3.79
CA ASP A 76 -8.59 -15.48 4.43
C ASP A 76 -9.48 -16.48 5.18
N LEU A 77 -10.55 -16.00 5.83
CA LEU A 77 -11.56 -16.87 6.44
C LEU A 77 -12.25 -17.74 5.37
N LEU A 78 -12.56 -17.16 4.21
CA LEU A 78 -13.15 -17.89 3.10
C LEU A 78 -12.23 -18.99 2.55
N VAL A 79 -10.92 -18.73 2.50
CA VAL A 79 -9.90 -19.75 2.18
C VAL A 79 -9.93 -20.87 3.20
N HIS A 80 -9.95 -20.57 4.50
CA HIS A 80 -10.07 -21.57 5.56
C HIS A 80 -11.34 -22.41 5.40
N GLN A 81 -12.48 -21.79 5.12
CA GLN A 81 -13.74 -22.47 4.87
C GLN A 81 -13.68 -23.42 3.66
N GLN A 82 -13.04 -23.01 2.55
CA GLN A 82 -12.84 -23.88 1.39
C GLN A 82 -11.95 -25.09 1.73
N LEU A 83 -10.84 -24.86 2.45
CA LEU A 83 -9.93 -25.94 2.86
C LEU A 83 -10.60 -26.92 3.81
N ILE A 84 -11.31 -26.43 4.83
CA ILE A 84 -12.03 -27.27 5.79
C ILE A 84 -13.11 -28.10 5.08
N ARG A 85 -13.91 -27.48 4.19
CA ARG A 85 -14.93 -28.22 3.43
C ARG A 85 -14.31 -29.29 2.57
N PHE A 86 -13.22 -28.98 1.87
CA PHE A 86 -12.49 -29.94 1.04
C PHE A 86 -11.97 -31.14 1.87
N ILE A 87 -11.28 -30.88 2.99
CA ILE A 87 -10.75 -31.93 3.88
C ILE A 87 -11.86 -32.85 4.39
N ASN A 88 -13.03 -32.29 4.70
CA ASN A 88 -14.20 -33.03 5.17
C ASN A 88 -15.05 -33.62 4.02
N LYS A 89 -14.57 -33.58 2.77
CA LYS A 89 -15.29 -34.05 1.58
C LYS A 89 -16.67 -33.43 1.38
N LEU A 90 -16.84 -32.19 1.87
CA LEU A 90 -18.04 -31.39 1.68
C LEU A 90 -17.93 -30.56 0.39
N PRO A 91 -19.07 -30.21 -0.26
CA PRO A 91 -19.04 -29.39 -1.47
C PRO A 91 -18.33 -28.06 -1.25
N THR A 92 -17.32 -27.72 -2.06
CA THR A 92 -16.67 -26.40 -2.02
C THR A 92 -17.50 -25.36 -2.77
N LEU A 93 -17.12 -24.08 -2.66
CA LEU A 93 -17.79 -23.04 -3.43
C LEU A 93 -17.26 -23.07 -4.87
N SER A 94 -18.13 -22.77 -5.82
CA SER A 94 -17.71 -22.59 -7.21
C SER A 94 -17.05 -21.22 -7.43
N ASP A 95 -16.34 -21.07 -8.55
CA ASP A 95 -15.82 -19.79 -9.02
C ASP A 95 -16.88 -18.69 -9.04
N ALA A 96 -18.11 -19.01 -9.45
CA ALA A 96 -19.21 -18.04 -9.51
C ALA A 96 -19.60 -17.55 -8.11
N GLN A 97 -19.76 -18.47 -7.16
CA GLN A 97 -20.09 -18.14 -5.77
C GLN A 97 -18.97 -17.35 -5.07
N LEU A 98 -17.70 -17.68 -5.35
CA LEU A 98 -16.57 -16.92 -4.83
C LEU A 98 -16.50 -15.52 -5.43
N LYS A 99 -16.74 -15.37 -6.74
CA LYS A 99 -16.78 -14.05 -7.39
C LYS A 99 -17.84 -13.14 -6.79
N GLU A 100 -19.01 -13.66 -6.44
CA GLU A 100 -20.07 -12.89 -5.78
C GLU A 100 -19.62 -12.36 -4.40
N ARG A 101 -18.98 -13.21 -3.59
CA ARG A 101 -18.42 -12.82 -2.29
C ARG A 101 -17.30 -11.80 -2.44
N ILE A 102 -16.39 -12.00 -3.41
CA ILE A 102 -15.31 -11.07 -3.73
C ILE A 102 -15.89 -9.71 -4.15
N LYS A 103 -16.92 -9.69 -4.99
CA LYS A 103 -17.61 -8.46 -5.42
C LYS A 103 -18.14 -7.68 -4.22
N THR A 104 -18.80 -8.36 -3.30
CA THR A 104 -19.34 -7.74 -2.08
C THR A 104 -18.25 -7.05 -1.26
N ILE A 105 -17.11 -7.72 -1.07
CA ILE A 105 -15.96 -7.15 -0.35
C ILE A 105 -15.32 -6.00 -1.12
N ASN A 106 -15.16 -6.12 -2.43
CA ASN A 106 -14.55 -5.08 -3.27
C ASN A 106 -15.38 -3.78 -3.28
N VAL A 107 -16.70 -3.85 -3.08
CA VAL A 107 -17.55 -2.66 -2.94
C VAL A 107 -17.34 -1.97 -1.59
N ALA A 108 -17.18 -2.75 -0.51
CA ALA A 108 -17.02 -2.19 0.84
C ALA A 108 -15.60 -1.69 1.15
N MET A 109 -14.58 -2.39 0.65
CA MET A 109 -13.17 -2.17 1.03
C MET A 109 -12.64 -0.75 0.77
N PRO A 110 -12.98 -0.07 -0.34
CA PRO A 110 -12.53 1.31 -0.57
C PRO A 110 -13.04 2.28 0.51
N LYS A 111 -14.27 2.08 1.01
CA LYS A 111 -14.84 2.92 2.08
C LYS A 111 -14.11 2.69 3.40
N VAL A 112 -13.86 1.42 3.75
CA VAL A 112 -13.07 1.05 4.94
C VAL A 112 -11.67 1.65 4.87
N ASN A 113 -10.96 1.45 3.76
CA ASN A 113 -9.61 1.99 3.57
C ASN A 113 -9.59 3.53 3.66
N LYS A 114 -10.59 4.20 3.09
CA LYS A 114 -10.72 5.67 3.19
C LYS A 114 -10.91 6.11 4.63
N ALA A 115 -11.81 5.48 5.38
CA ALA A 115 -12.06 5.79 6.79
C ALA A 115 -10.80 5.56 7.64
N THR A 116 -10.14 4.41 7.49
CA THR A 116 -8.88 4.10 8.19
C THR A 116 -7.81 5.14 7.92
N ARG A 117 -7.61 5.52 6.65
CA ARG A 117 -6.65 6.57 6.29
C ARG A 117 -7.02 7.91 6.95
N GLN A 118 -8.28 8.30 6.89
CA GLN A 118 -8.74 9.55 7.51
C GLN A 118 -8.54 9.57 9.03
N SER A 119 -8.76 8.44 9.71
CA SER A 119 -8.47 8.32 11.15
C SER A 119 -6.97 8.47 11.43
N ILE A 120 -6.10 7.81 10.66
CA ILE A 120 -4.64 7.94 10.80
C ILE A 120 -4.21 9.40 10.61
N GLU A 121 -4.67 10.06 9.55
CA GLU A 121 -4.31 11.47 9.28
C GLU A 121 -4.85 12.42 10.37
N HIS A 122 -6.02 12.14 10.93
CA HIS A 122 -6.54 12.90 12.08
C HIS A 122 -5.63 12.78 13.31
N PHE A 123 -5.21 11.55 13.66
CA PHE A 123 -4.34 11.35 14.82
C PHE A 123 -2.92 11.88 14.60
N LYS A 124 -2.41 11.90 13.36
CA LYS A 124 -1.17 12.61 13.02
C LYS A 124 -1.30 14.11 13.27
N CYS A 125 -2.41 14.72 12.86
CA CYS A 125 -2.69 16.13 13.15
C CYS A 125 -2.76 16.40 14.66
N LEU A 126 -3.43 15.53 15.42
CA LEU A 126 -3.54 15.66 16.87
C LEU A 126 -2.16 15.55 17.55
N TYR A 127 -1.37 14.55 17.16
CA TYR A 127 -0.01 14.35 17.66
C TYR A 127 0.84 15.60 17.44
N LEU A 128 0.88 16.16 16.22
CA LEU A 128 1.68 17.35 15.94
C LEU A 128 1.14 18.61 16.63
N LYS A 129 -0.19 18.72 16.82
CA LYS A 129 -0.81 19.82 17.58
C LYS A 129 -0.47 19.77 19.08
N GLN A 130 -0.26 18.58 19.61
CA GLN A 130 0.18 18.39 21.00
C GLN A 130 1.70 18.60 21.14
N ASN A 131 2.45 18.56 20.04
CA ASN A 131 3.90 18.68 19.98
C ASN A 131 4.31 19.86 19.08
N ASN A 132 3.87 21.07 19.41
CA ASN A 132 4.07 22.26 18.55
C ASN A 132 5.55 22.64 18.32
N SER A 133 6.46 22.16 19.16
CA SER A 133 7.91 22.31 18.99
C SER A 133 8.55 21.21 18.15
N TRP A 134 7.74 20.39 17.47
CA TRP A 134 8.24 19.29 16.66
C TRP A 134 9.05 19.81 15.47
N HIS A 135 10.20 19.18 15.27
CA HIS A 135 11.06 19.34 14.11
C HIS A 135 11.42 17.94 13.62
N GLY A 136 11.50 17.77 12.31
CA GLY A 136 11.85 16.46 11.74
C GLY A 136 12.63 16.59 10.46
N LYS A 137 13.26 15.49 10.06
CA LYS A 137 14.00 15.39 8.81
C LYS A 137 13.04 14.96 7.69
N GLY A 138 13.07 15.71 6.61
CA GLY A 138 12.46 15.36 5.34
C GLY A 138 13.53 15.01 4.30
N VAL A 139 13.19 14.15 3.34
CA VAL A 139 14.03 13.80 2.19
C VAL A 139 13.27 14.12 0.90
N VAL A 140 13.89 14.84 -0.02
CA VAL A 140 13.30 15.14 -1.33
C VAL A 140 13.22 13.86 -2.17
N VAL A 141 12.00 13.43 -2.49
CA VAL A 141 11.76 12.20 -3.27
C VAL A 141 11.27 12.47 -4.70
N GLU A 142 10.87 13.71 -4.98
CA GLU A 142 10.43 14.13 -6.31
C GLU A 142 10.52 15.65 -6.47
N LEU A 143 10.91 16.11 -7.65
CA LEU A 143 11.00 17.53 -8.02
C LEU A 143 9.99 17.87 -9.12
N HIS A 144 9.31 19.01 -8.97
CA HIS A 144 8.32 19.57 -9.91
C HIS A 144 8.48 21.09 -10.01
N GLY A 145 9.43 21.56 -10.82
CA GLY A 145 9.70 23.00 -10.97
C GLY A 145 10.16 23.64 -9.66
N ASP A 146 9.40 24.61 -9.13
CA ASP A 146 9.67 25.28 -7.83
C ASP A 146 9.18 24.49 -6.61
N LYS A 147 8.57 23.30 -6.81
CA LYS A 147 8.03 22.45 -5.75
C LYS A 147 8.76 21.12 -5.66
N ALA A 148 8.81 20.58 -4.45
CA ALA A 148 9.32 19.25 -4.17
C ALA A 148 8.34 18.45 -3.34
N THR A 149 8.22 17.15 -3.64
CA THR A 149 7.60 16.18 -2.72
C THR A 149 8.68 15.74 -1.74
N VAL A 150 8.42 15.94 -0.45
CA VAL A 150 9.32 15.60 0.64
C VAL A 150 8.70 14.49 1.49
N LEU A 151 9.40 13.37 1.60
CA LEU A 151 9.08 12.28 2.51
C LEU A 151 9.57 12.64 3.91
N ILE A 152 8.74 12.46 4.93
CA ILE A 152 9.08 12.65 6.34
C ILE A 152 9.00 11.27 7.02
N PRO A 153 10.11 10.54 7.14
CA PRO A 153 10.10 9.14 7.59
C PRO A 153 9.52 8.95 8.99
N ASP A 154 9.90 9.82 9.94
CA ASP A 154 9.56 9.68 11.38
C ASP A 154 8.05 9.64 11.66
N ILE A 155 7.24 10.23 10.78
CA ILE A 155 5.78 10.29 10.91
C ILE A 155 5.05 9.65 9.72
N ALA A 156 5.80 8.97 8.83
CA ALA A 156 5.29 8.35 7.62
C ALA A 156 4.33 9.28 6.83
N MET A 157 4.80 10.50 6.57
CA MET A 157 4.05 11.52 5.80
C MET A 157 4.84 11.96 4.57
N MET A 158 4.11 12.50 3.60
CA MET A 158 4.70 13.24 2.48
C MET A 158 4.04 14.61 2.42
N THR A 159 4.82 15.63 2.07
CA THR A 159 4.34 17.00 1.90
C THR A 159 4.87 17.58 0.61
N GLN A 160 4.19 18.58 0.06
CA GLN A 160 4.70 19.38 -1.04
C GLN A 160 5.13 20.74 -0.49
N ILE A 161 6.38 21.09 -0.71
CA ILE A 161 6.92 22.39 -0.30
C ILE A 161 7.59 23.08 -1.47
N LYS A 162 7.59 24.41 -1.45
CA LYS A 162 8.41 25.19 -2.38
C LYS A 162 9.85 25.16 -1.92
N LEU A 163 10.77 24.89 -2.83
CA LEU A 163 12.22 24.91 -2.60
C LEU A 163 12.91 25.80 -3.62
N SER A 164 14.15 26.15 -3.32
CA SER A 164 15.02 26.82 -4.29
C SER A 164 15.25 25.94 -5.52
N SER A 165 15.50 26.58 -6.66
CA SER A 165 15.67 25.91 -7.96
C SER A 165 16.88 24.95 -8.03
N ASN A 166 17.76 24.97 -7.03
CA ASN A 166 18.94 24.10 -6.93
C ASN A 166 18.71 22.84 -6.08
N ALA A 167 17.50 22.60 -5.57
CA ALA A 167 17.20 21.40 -4.79
C ALA A 167 17.37 20.13 -5.65
N GLN A 168 17.95 19.09 -5.05
CA GLN A 168 18.22 17.80 -5.67
C GLN A 168 17.39 16.69 -5.01
N LEU A 169 17.24 15.57 -5.72
CA LEU A 169 16.70 14.35 -5.10
C LEU A 169 17.64 13.89 -3.98
N GLU A 170 17.08 13.29 -2.94
CA GLU A 170 17.76 12.90 -1.70
C GLU A 170 18.22 14.06 -0.80
N ASP A 171 18.03 15.32 -1.18
CA ASP A 171 18.33 16.44 -0.29
C ASP A 171 17.58 16.30 1.04
N GLU A 172 18.33 16.44 2.12
CA GLU A 172 17.80 16.39 3.47
C GLU A 172 17.41 17.79 3.95
N ILE A 173 16.17 17.92 4.40
CA ILE A 173 15.59 19.21 4.78
C ILE A 173 15.04 19.08 6.18
N LYS A 174 15.50 19.95 7.07
CA LYS A 174 14.92 20.06 8.41
C LYS A 174 13.61 20.84 8.32
N LEU A 175 12.52 20.26 8.80
CA LEU A 175 11.17 20.79 8.70
C LEU A 175 10.60 21.11 10.07
N LYS A 176 9.71 22.11 10.10
CA LYS A 176 8.77 22.36 11.21
C LYS A 176 7.35 22.42 10.68
N VAL A 177 6.40 22.21 11.58
CA VAL A 177 4.98 22.43 11.29
C VAL A 177 4.71 23.93 11.14
N SER A 178 4.04 24.32 10.07
CA SER A 178 3.62 25.71 9.85
C SER A 178 2.15 25.93 10.21
N SER A 179 1.29 24.95 9.90
CA SER A 179 -0.15 25.03 10.12
C SER A 179 -0.74 23.62 10.27
N ILE A 180 -1.82 23.51 11.05
CA ILE A 180 -2.59 22.25 11.21
C ILE A 180 -4.07 22.56 11.10
N ASN A 181 -4.77 21.84 10.22
CA ASN A 181 -6.22 21.88 10.11
C ASN A 181 -6.82 20.51 10.44
N LEU A 182 -7.39 20.37 11.63
CA LEU A 182 -7.99 19.12 12.11
C LEU A 182 -9.24 18.69 11.31
N VAL A 183 -10.03 19.65 10.83
CA VAL A 183 -11.27 19.38 10.08
C VAL A 183 -10.96 18.76 8.72
N HIS A 184 -9.98 19.34 8.03
CA HIS A 184 -9.52 18.84 6.73
C HIS A 184 -8.49 17.72 6.84
N ARG A 185 -7.91 17.49 8.02
CA ARG A 185 -6.80 16.55 8.30
C ARG A 185 -5.59 16.87 7.42
N SER A 186 -5.21 18.14 7.42
CA SER A 186 -4.04 18.64 6.69
C SER A 186 -3.04 19.25 7.65
N ILE A 187 -1.76 19.02 7.35
CA ILE A 187 -0.63 19.61 8.05
C ILE A 187 0.24 20.24 6.99
N ASP A 188 0.53 21.52 7.17
CA ASP A 188 1.49 22.22 6.33
C ASP A 188 2.85 22.22 7.04
N PHE A 189 3.90 21.92 6.28
CA PHE A 189 5.27 21.97 6.75
C PHE A 189 6.03 23.08 6.02
N LYS A 190 7.07 23.61 6.67
CA LYS A 190 8.02 24.51 6.03
C LYS A 190 9.45 24.17 6.44
N PRO A 191 10.45 24.43 5.58
CA PRO A 191 11.85 24.40 5.96
C PRO A 191 12.09 25.27 7.19
N LEU A 192 13.02 24.81 8.04
CA LEU A 192 13.42 25.53 9.24
C LEU A 192 14.21 26.80 8.92
#